data_AF-A0A164PWG7-F1
#
_entry.id   AF-A0A164PWG7-F1
#
_cell.length_a   1.000
_cell.length_b   1.000
_cell.length_c   1.000
_cell.angle_alpha   90.00
_cell.angle_beta   90.00
_cell.angle_gamma   90.00
#
_symmetry.space_group_name_H-M   'P 1'
#
loop_
_entity.id
_entity.type
_entity.pdbx_description
1 polymer ?
#
loop_
_entity_poly.entity_id
_entity_poly.type
_entity_poly.pdbx_seq_one_letter_code
_entity_poly.pdbx_strand_id
1 'polypeptide(L)'
;MVSFFTFAILAALPVATAGVLSYVVKAGDTCDSISAANNASTYQLAIVNSGTIDPSCSNLAIGATICLASPGQDCSQTHVVQTGETCNQLESVFGINSTILWANNPQINEDCTNMYTGEVICTAGQVFTPSAPVGSVAADPSDIHPASAPPATTSVGTTTTTTTSSSSSTSPPTTTSTSTSTSSSSSSSSSSSKTTSTSTSATPTPTPDSGDDGDDGDDNLPWCDEL
;
A
#
# COMPACT_ATOMS: atom_id res chain seq x y z
N MET A 1 -36.66 27.09 52.50
CA MET A 1 -36.91 27.11 51.04
C MET A 1 -35.64 26.60 50.39
N VAL A 2 -35.64 25.36 49.89
CA VAL A 2 -34.42 24.69 49.40
C VAL A 2 -34.48 24.67 47.87
N SER A 3 -33.49 25.28 47.22
CA SER A 3 -33.46 25.40 45.75
C SER A 3 -32.66 24.24 45.16
N PHE A 4 -33.35 23.34 44.45
CA PHE A 4 -32.71 22.21 43.77
C PHE A 4 -32.17 22.67 42.41
N PHE A 5 -30.84 22.82 42.31
CA PHE A 5 -30.18 23.01 41.01
C PHE A 5 -30.14 21.69 40.24
N THR A 6 -30.97 21.58 39.21
CA THR A 6 -30.92 20.47 38.25
C THR A 6 -29.69 20.63 37.36
N PHE A 7 -28.64 19.85 37.61
CA PHE A 7 -27.52 19.73 36.68
C PHE A 7 -28.00 19.06 35.40
N ALA A 8 -27.86 19.75 34.26
CA ALA A 8 -28.06 19.14 32.95
C ALA A 8 -26.89 18.20 32.66
N ILE A 9 -27.17 16.91 32.53
CA ILE A 9 -26.16 15.92 32.15
C ILE A 9 -25.85 16.11 30.66
N LEU A 10 -24.66 16.61 30.36
CA LEU A 10 -24.15 16.60 28.99
C LEU A 10 -23.87 15.15 28.59
N ALA A 11 -24.73 14.60 27.73
CA ALA A 11 -24.48 13.30 27.13
C ALA A 11 -23.31 13.44 26.14
N ALA A 12 -22.15 12.89 26.50
CA ALA A 12 -21.06 12.71 25.54
C ALA A 12 -21.56 11.77 24.42
N LEU A 13 -21.48 12.23 23.17
CA LEU A 13 -21.65 11.35 22.03
C LEU A 13 -20.49 10.34 22.04
N PRO A 14 -20.73 9.07 21.65
CA PRO A 14 -19.63 8.14 21.47
C PRO A 14 -18.74 8.68 20.35
N VAL A 15 -17.48 8.99 20.69
CA VAL A 15 -16.45 9.15 19.67
C VAL A 15 -16.31 7.79 19.00
N ALA A 16 -16.65 7.73 17.72
CA ALA A 16 -16.33 6.56 16.92
C ALA A 16 -14.80 6.49 16.80
N THR A 17 -14.17 5.68 17.65
CA THR A 17 -12.81 5.23 17.37
C THR A 17 -12.83 4.53 16.02
N ALA A 18 -11.86 4.85 15.16
CA ALA A 18 -11.72 4.22 13.86
C ALA A 18 -11.17 2.80 14.09
N GLY A 19 -12.07 1.87 14.41
CA GLY A 19 -11.72 0.49 14.72
C GLY A 19 -10.93 -0.15 13.58
N VAL A 20 -9.87 -0.87 13.94
CA VAL A 20 -8.84 -1.27 12.98
C VAL A 20 -9.38 -2.22 11.92
N LEU A 21 -9.11 -1.88 10.66
CA LEU A 21 -9.60 -2.63 9.51
C LEU A 21 -8.77 -3.92 9.41
N SER A 22 -9.33 -5.03 9.87
CA SER A 22 -8.65 -6.34 9.97
C SER A 22 -9.48 -7.46 9.37
N TYR A 23 -8.82 -8.55 9.00
CA TYR A 23 -9.41 -9.67 8.26
C TYR A 23 -8.84 -11.01 8.71
N VAL A 24 -9.70 -12.03 8.82
CA VAL A 24 -9.28 -13.42 9.13
C VAL A 24 -9.21 -14.24 7.84
N VAL A 25 -8.00 -14.73 7.54
CA VAL A 25 -7.64 -15.49 6.33
C VAL A 25 -8.42 -16.80 6.23
N LYS A 26 -8.97 -17.08 5.05
CA LYS A 26 -9.79 -18.27 4.74
C LYS A 26 -9.09 -19.17 3.73
N ALA A 27 -9.62 -20.38 3.55
CA ALA A 27 -9.12 -21.31 2.55
C ALA A 27 -9.33 -20.78 1.13
N GLY A 28 -8.24 -20.63 0.38
CA GLY A 28 -8.25 -20.15 -1.01
C GLY A 28 -8.07 -18.63 -1.18
N ASP A 29 -7.89 -17.87 -0.09
CA ASP A 29 -7.59 -16.43 -0.17
C ASP A 29 -6.17 -16.17 -0.70
N THR A 30 -5.96 -15.08 -1.43
CA THR A 30 -4.65 -14.43 -1.69
C THR A 30 -4.68 -13.00 -1.16
N CYS A 31 -3.53 -12.32 -1.06
CA CYS A 31 -3.53 -10.89 -0.71
C CYS A 31 -4.44 -10.09 -1.66
N ASP A 32 -4.33 -10.29 -2.98
CA ASP A 32 -5.17 -9.59 -3.96
C ASP A 32 -6.66 -9.93 -3.82
N SER A 33 -7.05 -11.17 -3.52
CA SER A 33 -8.47 -11.52 -3.33
C SER A 33 -9.03 -10.92 -2.05
N ILE A 34 -8.22 -10.82 -0.98
CA ILE A 34 -8.60 -10.15 0.26
C ILE A 34 -8.72 -8.64 0.02
N SER A 35 -7.71 -8.03 -0.59
CA SER A 35 -7.70 -6.61 -0.96
C SER A 35 -8.92 -6.22 -1.80
N ALA A 36 -9.24 -7.01 -2.84
CA ALA A 36 -10.37 -6.76 -3.73
C ALA A 36 -11.72 -6.95 -3.02
N ALA A 37 -11.83 -7.91 -2.10
CA ALA A 37 -13.06 -8.16 -1.34
C ALA A 37 -13.32 -7.11 -0.25
N ASN A 38 -12.28 -6.42 0.24
CA ASN A 38 -12.39 -5.47 1.36
C ASN A 38 -12.16 -4.00 0.96
N ASN A 39 -11.85 -3.69 -0.31
CA ASN A 39 -11.45 -2.36 -0.80
C ASN A 39 -10.17 -1.82 -0.11
N ALA A 40 -9.20 -2.70 0.12
CA ALA A 40 -7.90 -2.36 0.69
C ALA A 40 -6.83 -2.47 -0.40
N SER A 41 -5.88 -1.54 -0.47
CA SER A 41 -4.82 -1.63 -1.49
C SER A 41 -3.86 -2.80 -1.20
N THR A 42 -3.43 -3.52 -2.25
CA THR A 42 -2.42 -4.58 -2.14
C THR A 42 -1.13 -4.03 -1.50
N TYR A 43 -0.72 -2.80 -1.83
CA TYR A 43 0.41 -2.11 -1.20
C TYR A 43 0.24 -1.99 0.32
N GLN A 44 -0.91 -1.42 0.74
CA GLN A 44 -1.17 -1.12 2.14
C GLN A 44 -1.19 -2.41 2.97
N LEU A 45 -1.85 -3.46 2.47
CA LEU A 45 -1.89 -4.79 3.08
C LEU A 45 -0.48 -5.41 3.19
N ALA A 46 0.36 -5.30 2.16
CA ALA A 46 1.74 -5.82 2.21
C ALA A 46 2.60 -5.07 3.24
N ILE A 47 2.54 -3.73 3.29
CA ILE A 47 3.34 -2.92 4.22
C ILE A 47 2.88 -3.10 5.67
N VAL A 48 1.58 -3.02 5.95
CA VAL A 48 1.03 -3.08 7.32
C VAL A 48 1.26 -4.44 8.00
N ASN A 49 1.40 -5.52 7.21
CA ASN A 49 1.72 -6.86 7.71
C ASN A 49 3.19 -7.27 7.47
N SER A 50 4.08 -6.37 7.08
CA SER A 50 5.46 -6.71 6.63
C SER A 50 6.35 -7.41 7.67
N GLY A 51 5.95 -7.42 8.95
CA GLY A 51 6.60 -8.22 10.01
C GLY A 51 6.12 -9.68 10.11
N THR A 52 5.03 -10.05 9.43
CA THR A 52 4.35 -11.36 9.54
C THR A 52 4.03 -12.00 8.18
N ILE A 53 3.73 -11.21 7.15
CA ILE A 53 3.52 -11.64 5.76
C ILE A 53 4.76 -11.27 4.93
N ASP A 54 5.22 -12.19 4.08
CA ASP A 54 6.36 -11.91 3.19
C ASP A 54 5.97 -10.98 2.01
N PRO A 55 6.92 -10.25 1.40
CA PRO A 55 6.62 -9.29 0.33
C PRO A 55 5.96 -9.88 -0.93
N SER A 56 6.02 -11.21 -1.12
CA SER A 56 5.34 -11.93 -2.21
C SER A 56 4.02 -12.59 -1.78
N CYS A 57 3.56 -12.34 -0.55
CA CYS A 57 2.37 -12.93 0.08
C CYS A 57 2.36 -14.48 0.05
N SER A 58 3.54 -15.12 0.02
CA SER A 58 3.65 -16.58 -0.17
C SER A 58 3.32 -17.40 1.07
N ASN A 59 3.43 -16.80 2.26
CA ASN A 59 3.25 -17.42 3.57
C ASN A 59 1.85 -17.25 4.18
N LEU A 60 0.85 -16.78 3.42
CA LEU A 60 -0.48 -16.44 3.90
C LEU A 60 -1.21 -17.65 4.55
N ALA A 61 -1.41 -17.61 5.87
CA ALA A 61 -1.87 -18.74 6.67
C ALA A 61 -3.35 -18.66 7.06
N ILE A 62 -4.12 -19.72 6.80
CA ILE A 62 -5.55 -19.80 7.17
C ILE A 62 -5.72 -19.63 8.68
N GLY A 63 -6.66 -18.77 9.08
CA GLY A 63 -6.98 -18.47 10.47
C GLY A 63 -6.09 -17.38 11.10
N ALA A 64 -5.07 -16.88 10.39
CA ALA A 64 -4.37 -15.68 10.80
C ALA A 64 -5.29 -14.45 10.69
N THR A 65 -5.22 -13.55 11.67
CA THR A 65 -5.73 -12.18 11.54
C THR A 65 -4.64 -11.34 10.90
N ILE A 66 -5.00 -10.59 9.85
CA ILE A 66 -4.13 -9.66 9.14
C ILE A 66 -4.77 -8.28 9.10
N CYS A 67 -3.96 -7.23 9.02
CA CYS A 67 -4.44 -5.85 8.94
C CYS A 67 -4.62 -5.45 7.48
N LEU A 68 -5.63 -4.64 7.17
CA LEU A 68 -5.96 -4.21 5.81
C LEU A 68 -5.42 -2.82 5.49
N ALA A 69 -5.31 -1.95 6.50
CA ALA A 69 -4.66 -0.65 6.44
C ALA A 69 -4.26 -0.19 7.86
N SER A 70 -3.32 0.77 7.95
CA SER A 70 -3.02 1.48 9.19
C SER A 70 -4.11 2.52 9.50
N PRO A 71 -4.45 2.78 10.78
CA PRO A 71 -5.46 3.76 11.17
C PRO A 71 -5.22 5.16 10.57
N GLY A 72 -6.26 5.71 9.91
CA GLY A 72 -6.20 7.03 9.28
C GLY A 72 -5.28 7.13 8.05
N GLN A 73 -4.76 6.00 7.56
CA GLN A 73 -4.09 5.87 6.26
C GLN A 73 -4.85 4.87 5.34
N ASP A 74 -6.12 4.58 5.62
CA ASP A 74 -6.93 3.70 4.79
C ASP A 74 -7.21 4.33 3.42
N CYS A 75 -6.82 3.65 2.33
CA CYS A 75 -7.24 4.09 1.00
C CYS A 75 -8.62 3.54 0.67
N SER A 76 -9.65 4.14 1.25
CA SER A 76 -11.07 3.81 1.02
C SER A 76 -11.58 3.95 -0.44
N GLN A 77 -10.72 4.31 -1.40
CA GLN A 77 -11.03 4.32 -2.84
C GLN A 77 -9.96 3.53 -3.60
N THR A 78 -10.28 2.26 -3.90
CA THR A 78 -9.44 1.34 -4.67
C THR A 78 -9.99 1.05 -6.07
N HIS A 79 -9.16 0.49 -6.92
CA HIS A 79 -9.50 -0.13 -8.21
C HIS A 79 -8.78 -1.48 -8.35
N VAL A 80 -9.46 -2.47 -8.93
CA VAL A 80 -8.85 -3.78 -9.24
C VAL A 80 -8.41 -3.76 -10.70
N VAL A 81 -7.11 -3.89 -10.95
CA VAL A 81 -6.52 -3.76 -12.29
C VAL A 81 -7.08 -4.82 -13.25
N GLN A 82 -7.57 -4.36 -14.39
CA GLN A 82 -8.08 -5.17 -15.50
C GLN A 82 -7.00 -5.39 -16.57
N THR A 83 -7.26 -6.31 -17.50
CA THR A 83 -6.27 -6.65 -18.53
C THR A 83 -6.10 -5.52 -19.56
N GLY A 84 -4.86 -5.07 -19.75
CA GLY A 84 -4.52 -3.99 -20.69
C GLY A 84 -4.74 -2.55 -20.17
N GLU A 85 -5.05 -2.38 -18.89
CA GLU A 85 -5.03 -1.05 -18.27
C GLU A 85 -3.60 -0.51 -18.11
N THR A 86 -3.47 0.81 -17.97
CA THR A 86 -2.20 1.52 -17.77
C THR A 86 -2.42 2.71 -16.85
N CYS A 87 -1.37 3.21 -16.20
CA CYS A 87 -1.47 4.32 -15.25
C CYS A 87 -2.14 5.57 -15.85
N ASN A 88 -1.83 5.93 -17.09
CA ASN A 88 -2.50 7.04 -17.80
C ASN A 88 -4.03 6.82 -17.99
N GLN A 89 -4.49 5.56 -18.13
CA GLN A 89 -5.92 5.26 -18.17
C GLN A 89 -6.55 5.42 -16.78
N LEU A 90 -5.89 4.91 -15.73
CA LEU A 90 -6.35 5.06 -14.34
C LEU A 90 -6.39 6.55 -13.92
N GLU A 91 -5.34 7.31 -14.20
CA GLU A 91 -5.27 8.77 -14.02
C GLU A 91 -6.46 9.49 -14.69
N SER A 92 -6.74 9.16 -15.95
CA SER A 92 -7.85 9.78 -16.69
C SER A 92 -9.24 9.32 -16.25
N VAL A 93 -9.40 8.11 -15.68
CA VAL A 93 -10.68 7.57 -15.21
C VAL A 93 -11.02 8.08 -13.81
N PHE A 94 -10.04 8.09 -12.90
CA PHE A 94 -10.22 8.50 -11.50
C PHE A 94 -9.94 9.99 -11.26
N GLY A 95 -9.41 10.72 -12.25
CA GLY A 95 -9.13 12.15 -12.15
C GLY A 95 -7.91 12.48 -11.27
N ILE A 96 -6.97 11.54 -11.16
CA ILE A 96 -5.78 11.63 -10.31
C ILE A 96 -4.54 11.95 -11.15
N ASN A 97 -3.52 12.53 -10.53
CA ASN A 97 -2.21 12.77 -11.16
C ASN A 97 -1.22 11.66 -10.78
N SER A 98 -0.29 11.35 -11.69
CA SER A 98 0.78 10.36 -11.49
C SER A 98 1.52 10.51 -10.15
N THR A 99 1.80 11.74 -9.70
CA THR A 99 2.43 12.01 -8.39
C THR A 99 1.65 11.42 -7.21
N ILE A 100 0.31 11.45 -7.28
CA ILE A 100 -0.57 10.89 -6.24
C ILE A 100 -0.74 9.39 -6.45
N LEU A 101 -0.85 8.92 -7.69
CA LEU A 101 -0.94 7.50 -8.02
C LEU A 101 0.31 6.73 -7.54
N TRP A 102 1.52 7.19 -7.90
CA TRP A 102 2.77 6.58 -7.48
C TRP A 102 3.04 6.73 -5.98
N ALA A 103 2.68 7.87 -5.37
CA ALA A 103 2.75 8.01 -3.92
C ALA A 103 1.89 6.92 -3.24
N ASN A 104 0.62 6.83 -3.60
CA ASN A 104 -0.31 5.84 -3.04
C ASN A 104 0.00 4.38 -3.38
N ASN A 105 0.79 4.12 -4.43
CA ASN A 105 1.09 2.79 -4.93
C ASN A 105 2.60 2.64 -5.26
N PRO A 106 3.52 2.71 -4.27
CA PRO A 106 4.96 2.67 -4.51
C PRO A 106 5.48 1.38 -5.14
N GLN A 107 4.68 0.30 -5.22
CA GLN A 107 5.07 -0.88 -6.01
C GLN A 107 4.88 -0.69 -7.53
N ILE A 108 4.25 0.38 -8.00
CA ILE A 108 4.15 0.70 -9.43
C ILE A 108 5.37 1.53 -9.85
N ASN A 109 6.14 1.03 -10.83
CA ASN A 109 7.26 1.76 -11.40
C ASN A 109 6.84 2.92 -12.31
N GLU A 110 7.76 3.85 -12.61
CA GLU A 110 7.45 5.06 -13.39
C GLU A 110 6.95 4.76 -14.82
N ASP A 111 7.41 3.67 -15.43
CA ASP A 111 6.95 3.19 -16.74
C ASP A 111 5.57 2.48 -16.68
N CYS A 112 5.05 2.20 -15.48
CA CYS A 112 3.84 1.42 -15.22
C CYS A 112 3.84 0.02 -15.87
N THR A 113 5.01 -0.64 -15.88
CA THR A 113 5.24 -1.92 -16.59
C THR A 113 5.13 -3.17 -15.71
N ASN A 114 5.14 -3.00 -14.39
CA ASN A 114 5.03 -4.08 -13.41
C ASN A 114 3.61 -4.28 -12.85
N MET A 115 2.68 -3.37 -13.15
CA MET A 115 1.28 -3.45 -12.74
C MET A 115 0.59 -4.68 -13.39
N TYR A 116 -0.18 -5.46 -12.62
CA TYR A 116 -0.72 -6.76 -13.06
C TYR A 116 -2.23 -6.92 -12.86
N THR A 117 -2.88 -7.73 -13.71
CA THR A 117 -4.33 -7.96 -13.61
C THR A 117 -4.69 -8.68 -12.31
N GLY A 118 -5.58 -8.07 -11.52
CA GLY A 118 -5.96 -8.52 -10.18
C GLY A 118 -5.37 -7.70 -9.04
N GLU A 119 -4.31 -6.93 -9.29
CA GLU A 119 -3.69 -6.02 -8.31
C GLU A 119 -4.69 -4.94 -7.86
N VAL A 120 -4.63 -4.54 -6.58
CA VAL A 120 -5.59 -3.59 -6.00
C VAL A 120 -4.92 -2.27 -5.67
N ILE A 121 -5.17 -1.31 -6.56
CA ILE A 121 -4.51 -0.01 -6.62
C ILE A 121 -5.35 1.04 -5.90
N CYS A 122 -4.71 1.81 -5.03
CA CYS A 122 -5.31 2.97 -4.39
C CYS A 122 -5.47 4.10 -5.42
N THR A 123 -6.71 4.43 -5.79
CA THR A 123 -7.03 5.47 -6.79
C THR A 123 -7.62 6.74 -6.17
N ALA A 124 -7.45 6.92 -4.86
CA ALA A 124 -7.84 8.13 -4.15
C ALA A 124 -7.05 9.37 -4.60
N GLY A 125 -7.74 10.50 -4.74
CA GLY A 125 -7.14 11.79 -5.14
C GLY A 125 -6.39 12.54 -4.03
N GLN A 126 -6.03 11.88 -2.93
CA GLN A 126 -5.21 12.37 -1.81
C GLN A 126 -4.21 11.26 -1.42
N VAL A 127 -3.16 11.59 -0.66
CA VAL A 127 -2.11 10.63 -0.27
C VAL A 127 -2.50 9.90 1.02
N PHE A 128 -2.48 8.56 0.98
CA PHE A 128 -2.82 7.64 2.09
C PHE A 128 -1.71 6.60 2.31
N THR A 129 -0.47 7.04 2.35
CA THR A 129 0.70 6.14 2.37
C THR A 129 1.10 5.77 3.80
N PRO A 130 0.93 4.50 4.24
CA PRO A 130 1.62 4.03 5.43
C PRO A 130 3.13 4.11 5.21
N SER A 131 3.87 4.62 6.21
CA SER A 131 5.32 4.66 6.18
C SER A 131 5.89 3.24 6.09
N ALA A 132 6.78 2.99 5.14
CA ALA A 132 7.52 1.73 5.10
C ALA A 132 8.35 1.55 6.39
N PRO A 133 8.47 0.33 6.93
CA PRO A 133 9.12 0.08 8.23
C PRO A 133 10.60 0.49 8.21
N VAL A 134 10.98 1.31 9.19
CA VAL A 134 12.36 1.77 9.36
C VAL A 134 13.30 0.60 9.69
N GLY A 135 14.48 0.56 9.05
CA GLY A 135 15.42 -0.55 9.17
C GLY A 135 15.34 -1.54 8.00
N SER A 136 14.25 -1.52 7.22
CA SER A 136 14.28 -2.09 5.87
C SER A 136 15.29 -1.31 5.02
N VAL A 137 16.41 -1.96 4.70
CA VAL A 137 17.31 -1.54 3.59
C VAL A 137 16.63 -1.88 2.27
N ALA A 138 15.54 -1.16 2.00
CA ALA A 138 14.62 -1.47 0.92
C ALA A 138 15.37 -1.50 -0.43
N ALA A 139 15.22 -2.62 -1.14
CA ALA A 139 15.21 -2.57 -2.59
C ALA A 139 14.08 -1.63 -3.05
N ASP A 140 14.06 -1.26 -4.33
CA ASP A 140 13.00 -0.39 -4.83
C ASP A 140 11.63 -1.04 -4.52
N PRO A 141 10.64 -0.30 -3.97
CA PRO A 141 9.33 -0.88 -3.68
C PRO A 141 8.66 -1.48 -4.93
N SER A 142 9.09 -1.08 -6.13
CA SER A 142 8.72 -1.68 -7.43
C SER A 142 9.21 -3.12 -7.67
N ASP A 143 10.02 -3.70 -6.77
CA ASP A 143 10.37 -5.14 -6.76
C ASP A 143 9.42 -5.98 -5.87
N ILE A 144 8.51 -5.35 -5.12
CA ILE A 144 7.58 -6.01 -4.18
C ILE A 144 6.24 -6.30 -4.87
N HIS A 145 6.07 -7.53 -5.38
CA HIS A 145 4.85 -7.94 -6.08
C HIS A 145 4.32 -9.31 -5.62
N PRO A 146 3.10 -9.39 -5.07
CA PRO A 146 2.43 -10.66 -4.75
C PRO A 146 1.70 -11.29 -5.95
N ALA A 147 1.94 -10.81 -7.18
CA ALA A 147 1.32 -11.24 -8.45
C ALA A 147 1.33 -12.75 -8.77
N SER A 148 2.13 -13.54 -8.05
CA SER A 148 2.23 -15.00 -8.19
C SER A 148 2.02 -15.74 -6.85
N ALA A 149 1.43 -15.09 -5.85
CA ALA A 149 1.18 -15.68 -4.53
C ALA A 149 0.31 -16.95 -4.64
N PRO A 150 0.73 -18.10 -4.08
CA PRO A 150 -0.13 -19.27 -3.96
C PRO A 150 -1.31 -18.96 -3.03
N PRO A 151 -2.54 -19.44 -3.32
CA PRO A 151 -3.67 -19.30 -2.42
C PRO A 151 -3.41 -19.95 -1.05
N ALA A 152 -3.90 -19.31 0.01
CA ALA A 152 -3.82 -19.78 1.39
C ALA A 152 -4.44 -21.18 1.50
N THR A 153 -3.58 -22.18 1.72
CA THR A 153 -3.96 -23.59 1.87
C THR A 153 -3.87 -24.02 3.32
N THR A 154 -4.65 -25.04 3.70
CA THR A 154 -4.54 -25.64 5.03
C THR A 154 -3.16 -26.27 5.15
N SER A 155 -2.35 -25.79 6.11
CA SER A 155 -1.00 -26.31 6.36
C SER A 155 -1.03 -27.72 6.97
N VAL A 156 -1.40 -28.69 6.14
CA VAL A 156 -1.23 -30.12 6.41
C VAL A 156 0.20 -30.45 6.05
N GLY A 157 1.09 -30.40 7.04
CA GLY A 157 2.53 -30.61 6.89
C GLY A 157 2.86 -31.94 6.21
N THR A 158 2.98 -31.91 4.89
CA THR A 158 3.14 -33.09 4.04
C THR A 158 4.51 -33.04 3.40
N THR A 159 5.48 -33.70 4.04
CA THR A 159 6.88 -33.83 3.59
C THR A 159 6.94 -34.51 2.23
N THR A 160 6.78 -33.73 1.16
CA THR A 160 6.66 -34.23 -0.21
C THR A 160 8.05 -34.29 -0.83
N THR A 161 8.57 -35.50 -0.98
CA THR A 161 9.93 -35.80 -1.44
C THR A 161 10.27 -35.08 -2.75
N THR A 162 11.34 -34.29 -2.73
CA THR A 162 11.87 -33.55 -3.89
C THR A 162 12.13 -34.48 -5.07
N THR A 163 11.25 -34.45 -6.06
CA THR A 163 11.41 -35.24 -7.30
C THR A 163 12.02 -34.34 -8.37
N THR A 164 13.36 -34.21 -8.32
CA THR A 164 14.15 -33.39 -9.24
C THR A 164 13.86 -33.72 -10.71
N SER A 165 13.49 -32.72 -11.50
CA SER A 165 13.34 -32.84 -12.96
C SER A 165 13.90 -31.58 -13.64
N SER A 166 15.15 -31.69 -14.11
CA SER A 166 15.88 -30.59 -14.74
C SER A 166 15.73 -30.59 -16.26
N SER A 167 15.46 -29.44 -16.89
CA SER A 167 15.76 -29.11 -18.30
C SER A 167 15.58 -27.58 -18.48
N SER A 168 16.56 -26.72 -18.78
CA SER A 168 17.64 -26.73 -19.80
C SER A 168 17.25 -26.26 -21.22
N SER A 169 16.91 -24.97 -21.33
CA SER A 169 17.30 -24.01 -22.40
C SER A 169 17.67 -24.49 -23.81
N THR A 170 16.98 -23.95 -24.84
CA THR A 170 17.48 -23.80 -26.23
C THR A 170 16.90 -22.54 -26.91
N SER A 171 17.63 -21.90 -27.83
CA SER A 171 17.28 -20.67 -28.59
C SER A 171 18.26 -20.50 -29.79
N PRO A 172 18.05 -19.64 -30.82
CA PRO A 172 16.90 -18.81 -31.19
C PRO A 172 16.14 -19.40 -32.43
N PRO A 173 16.08 -18.89 -33.69
CA PRO A 173 16.79 -17.79 -34.38
C PRO A 173 15.94 -16.59 -34.90
N THR A 174 16.67 -15.53 -35.26
CA THR A 174 16.40 -14.23 -35.92
C THR A 174 15.40 -14.16 -37.10
N THR A 175 14.64 -13.05 -37.18
CA THR A 175 14.26 -12.39 -38.45
C THR A 175 14.41 -10.86 -38.40
N THR A 176 14.93 -10.26 -39.47
CA THR A 176 15.18 -8.81 -39.61
C THR A 176 13.98 -8.08 -40.23
N SER A 177 13.73 -6.82 -39.86
CA SER A 177 13.05 -5.85 -40.73
C SER A 177 13.49 -4.42 -40.42
N THR A 178 13.67 -3.61 -41.46
CA THR A 178 14.19 -2.23 -41.40
C THR A 178 13.11 -1.25 -41.78
N SER A 179 12.91 -0.21 -40.97
CA SER A 179 12.04 0.94 -41.30
C SER A 179 12.73 2.26 -41.00
N THR A 180 12.95 3.06 -42.04
CA THR A 180 13.63 4.38 -41.97
C THR A 180 12.60 5.51 -42.04
N SER A 181 12.65 6.45 -41.07
CA SER A 181 12.11 7.82 -41.18
C SER A 181 12.87 8.71 -40.19
N THR A 182 13.86 9.49 -40.62
CA THR A 182 13.74 10.82 -41.28
C THR A 182 13.35 11.94 -40.30
N SER A 183 14.34 12.75 -39.93
CA SER A 183 14.22 13.86 -38.98
C SER A 183 13.51 15.10 -39.55
N SER A 184 12.96 15.95 -38.68
CA SER A 184 12.77 17.39 -38.95
C SER A 184 12.75 18.19 -37.64
N SER A 185 13.61 19.21 -37.56
CA SER A 185 13.81 20.03 -36.36
C SER A 185 13.17 21.41 -36.53
N SER A 186 12.58 21.99 -35.46
CA SER A 186 12.55 23.44 -35.15
C SER A 186 11.64 23.76 -33.95
N SER A 187 11.71 24.90 -33.24
CA SER A 187 12.81 25.83 -32.86
C SER A 187 12.20 27.05 -32.14
N SER A 188 12.88 27.58 -31.10
CA SER A 188 12.62 28.91 -30.47
C SER A 188 11.35 29.04 -29.59
N SER A 189 11.20 29.99 -28.65
CA SER A 189 12.12 30.80 -27.81
C SER A 189 11.32 31.67 -26.80
N SER A 190 12.03 32.29 -25.83
CA SER A 190 11.70 33.57 -25.15
C SER A 190 11.05 33.55 -23.76
N SER A 191 11.92 33.56 -22.75
CA SER A 191 12.01 34.57 -21.66
C SER A 191 10.78 35.40 -21.23
N SER A 192 10.49 35.42 -19.91
CA SER A 192 10.72 36.59 -19.04
C SER A 192 10.43 36.30 -17.56
N SER A 193 11.00 37.09 -16.65
CA SER A 193 11.00 36.85 -15.20
C SER A 193 10.16 37.87 -14.39
N LYS A 194 9.66 37.47 -13.21
CA LYS A 194 9.29 38.45 -12.15
C LYS A 194 9.23 37.90 -10.71
N THR A 195 9.93 38.63 -9.83
CA THR A 195 9.63 38.91 -8.40
C THR A 195 9.15 37.80 -7.45
N THR A 196 10.06 37.45 -6.53
CA THR A 196 9.97 37.81 -5.10
C THR A 196 8.64 37.66 -4.35
N SER A 197 8.62 36.76 -3.35
CA SER A 197 8.16 37.11 -1.99
C SER A 197 8.78 36.18 -0.94
N THR A 198 9.27 36.76 0.15
CA THR A 198 9.86 36.06 1.31
C THR A 198 8.77 35.74 2.33
N SER A 199 8.77 34.51 2.87
CA SER A 199 8.06 34.19 4.12
C SER A 199 8.88 33.21 4.95
N THR A 200 9.46 33.68 6.05
CA THR A 200 10.27 32.89 6.98
C THR A 200 9.40 32.41 8.15
N SER A 201 9.20 31.11 8.32
CA SER A 201 8.79 30.55 9.62
C SER A 201 8.89 29.01 9.69
N ALA A 202 9.83 28.46 10.47
CA ALA A 202 9.78 27.09 11.02
C ALA A 202 10.99 26.81 11.95
N THR A 203 10.87 27.04 13.25
CA THR A 203 11.64 26.33 14.30
C THR A 203 10.94 26.47 15.66
N PRO A 204 10.34 25.38 16.17
CA PRO A 204 10.29 25.12 17.60
C PRO A 204 11.18 23.90 17.93
N THR A 205 12.08 24.07 18.90
CA THR A 205 12.94 22.98 19.40
C THR A 205 12.09 21.99 20.22
N PRO A 206 12.18 20.66 20.01
CA PRO A 206 11.63 19.70 20.96
C PRO A 206 12.47 19.69 22.24
N THR A 207 11.83 19.88 23.39
CA THR A 207 12.43 19.64 24.71
C THR A 207 12.45 18.14 25.00
N PRO A 208 13.52 17.58 25.57
CA PRO A 208 13.48 16.24 26.13
C PRO A 208 12.65 16.28 27.42
N ASP A 209 11.46 15.67 27.38
CA ASP A 209 10.75 15.31 28.61
C ASP A 209 11.22 13.92 29.09
N SER A 210 10.97 13.58 30.35
CA SER A 210 11.51 12.36 30.98
C SER A 210 10.64 11.90 32.15
N GLY A 211 9.48 11.32 31.82
CA GLY A 211 9.02 10.09 32.50
C GLY A 211 9.83 8.90 31.94
N ASP A 212 10.12 7.82 32.67
CA ASP A 212 9.47 7.26 33.88
C ASP A 212 8.07 6.68 33.61
N ASP A 213 7.95 5.97 32.47
CA ASP A 213 6.80 5.13 32.17
C ASP A 213 6.79 3.88 33.05
N GLY A 214 5.73 3.70 33.82
CA GLY A 214 5.45 2.47 34.55
C GLY A 214 4.95 1.38 33.60
N ASP A 215 5.72 0.30 33.48
CA ASP A 215 5.39 -0.93 32.79
C ASP A 215 4.20 -1.63 33.49
N ASP A 216 2.98 -1.45 32.95
CA ASP A 216 1.70 -1.91 33.53
C ASP A 216 0.74 -2.56 32.47
N GLY A 217 1.31 -3.33 31.52
CA GLY A 217 0.69 -4.58 31.04
C GLY A 217 -0.48 -4.56 30.04
N ASP A 218 -0.35 -3.87 28.91
CA ASP A 218 -1.29 -3.93 27.76
C ASP A 218 -0.84 -4.90 26.62
N ASP A 219 0.12 -5.81 26.85
CA ASP A 219 0.79 -6.71 25.87
C ASP A 219 -0.10 -7.78 25.16
N ASN A 220 -1.39 -7.53 24.98
CA ASN A 220 -2.33 -8.50 24.40
C ASN A 220 -3.48 -7.85 23.62
N LEU A 221 -3.26 -6.65 23.08
CA LEU A 221 -4.06 -6.13 21.99
C LEU A 221 -3.81 -6.98 20.71
N PRO A 222 -4.79 -7.14 19.81
CA PRO A 222 -4.55 -7.71 18.50
C PRO A 222 -3.52 -6.83 17.75
N TRP A 223 -2.56 -7.45 17.05
CA TRP A 223 -1.46 -6.76 16.35
C TRP A 223 -1.89 -5.55 15.47
N CYS A 224 -3.13 -5.51 14.98
CA CYS A 224 -3.63 -4.39 14.18
C CYS A 224 -4.01 -3.16 15.02
N ASP A 225 -4.37 -3.34 16.29
CA ASP A 225 -4.72 -2.27 17.25
C ASP A 225 -3.49 -1.55 17.83
N GLU A 226 -2.27 -1.97 17.44
CA GLU A 226 -0.97 -1.40 17.85
C GLU A 226 -0.29 -0.54 16.75
N LEU A 227 -1.00 -0.22 15.65
CA LEU A 227 -0.44 0.39 14.41
C LEU A 227 -0.95 1.81 14.10
#